data_AF-A0A433BDW0-F1
#
_entry.id   AF-A0A433BDW0-F1
#
_cell.length_a   1.000
_cell.length_b   1.000
_cell.length_c   1.000
_cell.angle_alpha   90.00
_cell.angle_beta   90.00
_cell.angle_gamma   90.00
#
_symmetry.space_group_name_H-M   'P 1'
#
loop_
_entity.id
_entity.type
_entity.pdbx_description
1 polymer ?
#
loop_
_entity_poly.entity_id
_entity_poly.type
_entity_poly.pdbx_seq_one_letter_code
_entity_poly.pdbx_strand_id
1 'polypeptide(L)'
;MYEKLQFEAQRLRKGWGKFDAANFIWTAWHLFNDWPKSEPTESPSRNKRDRTSLPEEMRLVIGITNDLANGTKHFILTGKSAERCKVSEVHEELEADWYSYFFHENILAVTAHGDWYFSIRVLQNLWMAYFEWVFDDQQPIDKFPIEILDAIRYCHIPTRPATPTPRIWLEHIEYTPE
;
A
#
# COMPACT_ATOMS: atom_id res chain seq x y z
N MET A 1 -12.36 3.35 13.17
CA MET A 1 -11.38 3.79 12.13
C MET A 1 -11.22 2.78 11.00
N TYR A 2 -11.19 1.47 11.27
CA TYR A 2 -11.14 0.48 10.19
C TYR A 2 -12.35 0.55 9.23
N GLU A 3 -13.56 0.74 9.74
CA GLU A 3 -14.76 1.00 8.92
C GLU A 3 -14.62 2.24 8.03
N LYS A 4 -13.93 3.29 8.51
CA LYS A 4 -13.63 4.46 7.69
C LYS A 4 -12.69 4.09 6.55
N LEU A 5 -11.66 3.29 6.81
CA LEU A 5 -10.77 2.79 5.76
C LEU A 5 -11.54 1.99 4.71
N GLN A 6 -12.45 1.11 5.14
CA GLN A 6 -13.33 0.36 4.23
C GLN A 6 -14.20 1.30 3.39
N PHE A 7 -14.77 2.36 3.99
CA PHE A 7 -15.54 3.38 3.27
C PHE A 7 -14.69 4.12 2.22
N GLU A 8 -13.48 4.59 2.59
CA GLU A 8 -12.58 5.27 1.64
C GLU A 8 -12.11 4.32 0.54
N ALA A 9 -11.88 3.03 0.84
CA ALA A 9 -11.56 2.02 -0.17
C ALA A 9 -12.69 1.86 -1.19
N GLN A 10 -13.94 1.74 -0.73
CA GLN A 10 -15.11 1.65 -1.62
C GLN A 10 -15.29 2.92 -2.46
N ARG A 11 -15.02 4.09 -1.88
CA ARG A 11 -15.10 5.36 -2.60
C ARG A 11 -14.03 5.45 -3.68
N LEU A 12 -12.78 5.12 -3.35
CA LEU A 12 -11.65 5.11 -4.28
C LEU A 12 -11.91 4.20 -5.49
N ARG A 13 -12.51 3.03 -5.28
CA ARG A 13 -12.85 2.07 -6.35
C ARG A 13 -13.80 2.62 -7.42
N LYS A 14 -14.53 3.71 -7.16
CA LYS A 14 -15.48 4.29 -8.12
C LYS A 14 -14.81 4.97 -9.31
N GLY A 15 -13.52 5.31 -9.21
CA GLY A 15 -12.83 6.01 -10.30
C GLY A 15 -11.34 6.25 -10.10
N TRP A 16 -10.71 5.73 -9.04
CA TRP A 16 -9.26 5.79 -8.81
C TRP A 16 -8.65 7.20 -8.77
N GLY A 17 -9.47 8.23 -8.57
CA GLY A 17 -9.08 9.63 -8.68
C GLY A 17 -8.16 10.13 -7.56
N LYS A 18 -7.35 11.14 -7.86
CA LYS A 18 -6.31 11.74 -6.99
C LYS A 18 -6.81 12.09 -5.58
N PHE A 19 -7.99 12.70 -5.47
CA PHE A 19 -8.55 13.11 -4.17
C PHE A 19 -8.95 11.92 -3.28
N ASP A 20 -9.57 10.91 -3.88
CA ASP A 20 -10.00 9.72 -3.15
C ASP A 20 -8.78 8.87 -2.76
N ALA A 21 -7.75 8.84 -3.60
CA ALA A 21 -6.47 8.21 -3.32
C ALA A 21 -5.80 8.83 -2.08
N ALA A 22 -5.74 10.16 -2.03
CA ALA A 22 -5.19 10.87 -0.87
C ALA A 22 -5.97 10.56 0.42
N ASN A 23 -7.31 10.60 0.38
CA ASN A 23 -8.15 10.27 1.54
C ASN A 23 -7.93 8.84 2.06
N PHE A 24 -7.83 7.89 1.14
CA PHE A 24 -7.53 6.50 1.49
C PHE A 24 -6.14 6.37 2.13
N ILE A 25 -5.09 6.91 1.50
CA ILE A 25 -3.71 6.84 1.99
C ILE A 25 -3.56 7.49 3.36
N TRP A 26 -4.15 8.67 3.57
CA TRP A 26 -4.16 9.32 4.89
C TRP A 26 -4.86 8.47 5.93
N THR A 27 -6.01 7.89 5.59
CA THR A 27 -6.76 7.05 6.52
C THR A 27 -5.98 5.78 6.88
N ALA A 28 -5.33 5.13 5.90
CA ALA A 28 -4.48 3.97 6.12
C ALA A 28 -3.29 4.31 7.03
N TRP A 29 -2.59 5.42 6.74
CA TRP A 29 -1.47 5.89 7.53
C TRP A 29 -1.87 6.20 8.98
N HIS A 30 -2.96 6.93 9.20
CA HIS A 30 -3.44 7.26 10.54
C HIS A 30 -3.87 6.02 11.32
N LEU A 31 -4.52 5.05 10.65
CA LEU A 31 -4.88 3.78 11.27
C LEU A 31 -3.64 2.96 11.65
N PHE A 32 -2.57 3.02 10.86
CA PHE A 32 -1.31 2.34 11.18
C PHE A 32 -0.54 3.06 12.30
N ASN A 33 -0.34 4.37 12.19
CA ASN A 33 0.63 5.13 12.98
C ASN A 33 0.06 5.71 14.28
N ASP A 34 -1.21 6.12 14.28
CA ASP A 34 -1.78 6.87 15.39
C ASP A 34 -2.69 6.02 16.27
N TRP A 35 -3.45 5.10 15.66
CA TRP A 35 -4.39 4.23 16.38
C TRP A 35 -3.75 3.33 17.46
N PRO A 36 -2.56 2.71 17.25
CA PRO A 36 -1.96 1.83 18.28
C PRO A 36 -1.66 2.54 19.61
N LYS A 37 -1.58 3.87 19.62
CA LYS A 37 -1.29 4.67 20.82
C LYS A 37 -2.42 4.62 21.85
N SER A 38 -3.64 4.30 21.42
CA SER A 38 -4.82 4.21 22.29
C SER A 38 -5.20 2.78 22.69
N GLU A 39 -4.45 1.77 22.25
CA GLU A 39 -4.74 0.35 22.55
C GLU A 39 -3.86 -0.21 23.68
N PRO A 40 -4.36 -1.20 24.45
CA PRO A 40 -3.54 -1.94 25.40
C PRO A 40 -2.31 -2.58 24.74
N THR A 41 -1.17 -2.60 25.44
CA THR A 41 0.09 -3.19 24.96
C THR A 41 -0.02 -4.67 24.59
N GLU A 42 -0.93 -5.40 25.24
CA GLU A 42 -1.14 -6.83 25.03
C GLU A 42 -2.08 -7.13 23.85
N SER A 43 -2.70 -6.10 23.24
CA SER A 43 -3.65 -6.28 22.15
C SER A 43 -2.97 -6.97 20.95
N PRO A 44 -3.53 -8.07 20.41
CA PRO A 44 -3.02 -8.73 19.21
C PRO A 44 -2.87 -7.77 18.03
N SER A 45 -3.88 -6.90 17.82
CA SER A 45 -3.88 -5.89 16.75
C SER A 45 -2.73 -4.88 16.88
N ARG A 46 -2.33 -4.53 18.12
CA ARG A 46 -1.19 -3.64 18.37
C ARG A 46 0.12 -4.35 18.05
N ASN A 47 0.28 -5.59 18.47
CA ASN A 47 1.49 -6.38 18.23
C ASN A 47 1.69 -6.70 16.73
N LYS A 48 0.61 -6.99 15.99
CA LYS A 48 0.62 -7.16 14.53
C LYS A 48 1.03 -5.88 13.76
N ARG A 49 0.95 -4.73 14.41
CA ARG A 49 1.37 -3.42 13.86
C ARG A 49 2.75 -2.97 14.31
N ASP A 50 3.46 -3.77 15.11
CA ASP A 50 4.82 -3.44 15.49
C ASP A 50 5.73 -3.41 14.25
N ARG A 51 6.22 -2.22 13.91
CA ARG A 51 7.12 -2.01 12.75
C ARG A 51 8.35 -2.90 12.79
N THR A 52 8.84 -3.25 13.98
CA THR A 52 10.10 -4.00 14.12
C THR A 52 9.92 -5.48 13.82
N SER A 53 8.71 -6.03 14.04
CA SER A 53 8.36 -7.42 13.75
C SER A 53 7.91 -7.65 12.31
N LEU A 54 7.50 -6.59 11.60
CA LEU A 54 7.03 -6.70 10.22
C LEU A 54 8.14 -7.03 9.21
N PRO A 55 7.83 -7.82 8.16
CA PRO A 55 8.76 -8.09 7.06
C PRO A 55 9.23 -6.80 6.37
N GLU A 56 10.42 -6.85 5.77
CA GLU A 56 11.03 -5.70 5.10
C GLU A 56 10.14 -5.14 3.98
N GLU A 57 9.50 -6.03 3.24
CA GLU A 57 8.56 -5.71 2.17
C GLU A 57 7.36 -4.90 2.70
N MET A 58 6.79 -5.28 3.84
CA MET A 58 5.71 -4.50 4.45
C MET A 58 6.21 -3.17 5.01
N ARG A 59 7.43 -3.11 5.54
CA ARG A 59 8.06 -1.85 5.95
C ARG A 59 8.27 -0.89 4.78
N LEU A 60 8.55 -1.40 3.58
CA LEU A 60 8.60 -0.61 2.36
C LEU A 60 7.23 0.02 2.04
N VAL A 61 6.15 -0.77 2.07
CA VAL A 61 4.78 -0.27 1.84
C VAL A 61 4.41 0.80 2.86
N ILE A 62 4.75 0.60 4.14
CA ILE A 62 4.55 1.60 5.21
C ILE A 62 5.33 2.88 4.91
N GLY A 63 6.58 2.76 4.45
CA GLY A 63 7.42 3.90 4.07
C GLY A 63 6.84 4.70 2.89
N ILE A 64 6.43 4.02 1.83
CA ILE A 64 5.74 4.63 0.67
C ILE A 64 4.49 5.38 1.13
N THR A 65 3.67 4.75 1.96
CA THR A 65 2.43 5.34 2.47
C THR A 65 2.72 6.55 3.35
N ASN A 66 3.76 6.50 4.19
CA ASN A 66 4.23 7.63 4.99
C ASN A 66 4.62 8.82 4.11
N ASP A 67 5.37 8.58 3.04
CA ASP A 67 5.85 9.63 2.14
C ASP A 67 4.68 10.27 1.39
N LEU A 68 3.75 9.45 0.87
CA LEU A 68 2.53 9.94 0.24
C LEU A 68 1.63 10.71 1.21
N ALA A 69 1.47 10.21 2.43
CA ALA A 69 0.64 10.87 3.44
C ALA A 69 1.21 12.21 3.90
N ASN A 70 2.55 12.35 3.95
CA ASN A 70 3.23 13.54 4.44
C ASN A 70 3.80 14.44 3.35
N GLY A 71 3.69 14.08 2.06
CA GLY A 71 4.20 14.88 0.94
C GLY A 71 3.67 16.32 0.93
N THR A 72 2.45 16.54 1.44
CA THR A 72 1.85 17.89 1.56
C THR A 72 2.36 18.70 2.77
N LYS A 73 3.03 18.06 3.74
CA LYS A 73 3.58 18.75 4.93
C LYS A 73 5.03 19.17 4.75
N HIS A 74 5.76 18.52 3.84
CA HIS A 74 7.16 18.80 3.54
C HIS A 74 7.32 19.17 2.05
N PHE A 75 6.84 20.37 1.68
CA PHE A 75 7.08 20.94 0.34
C PHE A 75 8.57 21.19 0.03
N ILE A 76 9.44 21.07 1.03
CA ILE A 76 10.88 21.19 0.90
C ILE A 76 11.51 19.95 1.54
N LEU A 77 12.11 19.10 0.70
CA LEU A 77 12.92 17.98 1.16
C LEU A 77 14.26 18.54 1.68
N THR A 78 14.46 18.48 2.99
CA THR A 78 15.80 18.59 3.57
C THR A 78 16.67 17.42 3.11
N GLY A 79 18.00 17.54 3.06
CA GLY A 79 18.89 16.43 2.65
C GLY A 79 18.61 15.12 3.40
N LYS A 80 18.38 15.20 4.72
CA LYS A 80 18.00 14.04 5.55
C LYS A 80 16.64 13.45 5.24
N SER A 81 15.67 14.24 4.78
CA SER A 81 14.35 13.72 4.39
C SER A 81 14.36 13.16 2.96
N ALA A 82 15.17 13.73 2.06
CA ALA A 82 15.41 13.18 0.74
C ALA A 82 16.05 11.78 0.82
N GLU A 83 17.06 11.59 1.67
CA GLU A 83 17.72 10.29 1.89
C GLU A 83 16.79 9.20 2.47
N ARG A 84 15.71 9.60 3.14
CA ARG A 84 14.74 8.67 3.76
C ARG A 84 13.54 8.39 2.87
N CYS A 85 13.33 9.21 1.83
CA CYS A 85 12.24 9.07 0.89
C CYS A 85 12.35 7.73 0.16
N LYS A 86 11.25 6.98 0.15
CA LYS A 86 11.10 5.69 -0.52
C LYS A 86 10.56 5.88 -1.92
N VAL A 87 9.59 6.78 -2.07
CA VAL A 87 9.02 7.15 -3.38
C VAL A 87 10.07 7.91 -4.18
N SER A 88 10.43 7.38 -5.34
CA SER A 88 11.34 8.02 -6.30
C SER A 88 10.56 8.76 -7.39
N GLU A 89 9.39 8.26 -7.77
CA GLU A 89 8.59 8.82 -8.86
C GLU A 89 7.09 8.61 -8.59
N VAL A 90 6.26 9.56 -9.01
CA VAL A 90 4.80 9.48 -8.98
C VAL A 90 4.30 9.51 -10.43
N HIS A 91 3.57 8.48 -10.81
CA HIS A 91 3.01 8.32 -12.14
C HIS A 91 1.57 8.82 -12.14
N GLU A 92 1.31 9.83 -12.97
CA GLU A 92 -0.05 10.29 -13.22
C GLU A 92 -0.71 9.48 -14.36
N GLU A 93 -2.03 9.61 -14.51
CA GLU A 93 -2.78 9.00 -15.61
C GLU A 93 -2.28 9.52 -16.97
N LEU A 94 -1.28 8.85 -17.55
CA LEU A 94 -0.72 9.13 -18.86
C LEU A 94 -1.00 7.93 -19.77
N GLU A 95 -1.52 8.18 -20.98
CA GLU A 95 -1.89 7.13 -21.95
C GLU A 95 -0.75 6.19 -22.38
N ALA A 96 0.51 6.48 -22.04
CA ALA A 96 1.67 5.75 -22.55
C ALA A 96 2.88 5.74 -21.59
N ASP A 97 2.68 5.29 -20.35
CA ASP A 97 3.80 4.96 -19.46
C ASP A 97 4.19 3.46 -19.59
N TRP A 98 5.48 3.13 -19.48
CA TRP A 98 6.03 1.78 -19.57
C TRP A 98 5.35 0.84 -18.57
N TYR A 99 5.04 1.34 -17.37
CA TYR A 99 4.37 0.56 -16.34
C TYR A 99 2.90 0.29 -16.68
N SER A 100 2.21 1.21 -17.35
CA SER A 100 0.85 0.98 -17.86
C SER A 100 0.81 -0.16 -18.88
N TYR A 101 1.86 -0.33 -19.68
CA TYR A 101 1.99 -1.49 -20.57
C TYR A 101 2.26 -2.80 -19.80
N PHE A 102 3.12 -2.78 -18.78
CA PHE A 102 3.52 -3.98 -18.01
C PHE A 102 2.47 -4.49 -17.00
N PHE A 103 1.61 -3.60 -16.52
CA PHE A 103 0.59 -3.91 -15.52
C PHE A 103 -0.83 -3.78 -16.04
N HIS A 104 -1.01 -3.29 -17.28
CA HIS A 104 -2.31 -3.07 -17.93
C HIS A 104 -3.24 -2.15 -17.14
N GLU A 105 -2.68 -1.12 -16.48
CA GLU A 105 -3.44 -0.14 -15.70
C GLU A 105 -3.04 1.29 -16.08
N ASN A 106 -4.04 2.15 -16.29
CA ASN A 106 -3.84 3.60 -16.40
C ASN A 106 -4.49 4.29 -15.19
N ILE A 107 -3.87 4.11 -14.02
CA ILE A 107 -4.28 4.73 -12.76
C ILE A 107 -3.04 5.26 -12.06
N LEU A 108 -3.22 6.15 -11.09
CA LEU A 108 -2.14 6.69 -10.27
C LEU A 108 -1.25 5.59 -9.71
N ALA A 109 0.06 5.78 -9.80
CA ALA A 109 1.03 4.83 -9.28
C ALA A 109 2.27 5.53 -8.74
N VAL A 110 3.12 4.76 -8.08
CA VAL A 110 4.41 5.23 -7.58
C VAL A 110 5.48 4.21 -7.87
N THR A 111 6.68 4.70 -8.15
CA THR A 111 7.89 3.88 -8.10
C THR A 111 8.65 4.19 -6.82
N ALA A 112 9.14 3.15 -6.14
CA ALA A 112 10.02 3.25 -4.99
C ALA A 112 11.36 2.56 -5.27
N HIS A 113 12.45 3.18 -4.83
CA HIS A 113 13.81 2.68 -5.08
C HIS A 113 14.12 2.35 -6.55
N GLY A 114 13.46 3.02 -7.51
CA GLY A 114 13.65 2.81 -8.96
C GLY A 114 12.99 1.55 -9.53
N ASP A 115 12.86 0.48 -8.75
CA ASP A 115 12.51 -0.85 -9.27
C ASP A 115 11.19 -1.42 -8.72
N TRP A 116 10.59 -0.77 -7.72
CA TRP A 116 9.33 -1.22 -7.12
C TRP A 116 8.17 -0.37 -7.62
N TYR A 117 7.23 -0.99 -8.33
CA TYR A 117 6.07 -0.28 -8.85
C TYR A 117 4.80 -0.65 -8.10
N PHE A 118 4.10 0.36 -7.59
CA PHE A 118 2.85 0.20 -6.86
C PHE A 118 1.77 1.11 -7.47
N SER A 119 0.76 0.52 -8.11
CA SER A 119 -0.44 1.27 -8.45
C SER A 119 -1.27 1.58 -7.20
N ILE A 120 -2.10 2.61 -7.26
CA ILE A 120 -2.94 3.01 -6.12
C ILE A 120 -3.94 1.91 -5.75
N ARG A 121 -4.41 1.15 -6.73
CA ARG A 121 -5.24 -0.05 -6.51
C ARG A 121 -4.50 -1.07 -5.66
N VAL A 122 -3.25 -1.33 -6.00
CA VAL A 122 -2.43 -2.32 -5.31
C VAL A 122 -2.14 -1.87 -3.89
N LEU A 123 -1.77 -0.60 -3.69
CA LEU A 123 -1.62 -0.04 -2.35
C LEU A 123 -2.94 -0.18 -1.56
N GLN A 124 -4.08 0.08 -2.20
CA GLN A 124 -5.39 -0.12 -1.57
C GLN A 124 -5.61 -1.59 -1.18
N ASN A 125 -5.36 -2.55 -2.06
CA ASN A 125 -5.59 -3.96 -1.80
C ASN A 125 -4.63 -4.49 -0.72
N LEU A 126 -3.35 -4.11 -0.76
CA LEU A 126 -2.37 -4.44 0.26
C LEU A 126 -2.77 -3.92 1.64
N TRP A 127 -3.19 -2.66 1.74
CA TRP A 127 -3.63 -2.10 3.02
C TRP A 127 -4.91 -2.74 3.54
N MET A 128 -5.87 -3.04 2.67
CA MET A 128 -7.09 -3.74 3.06
C MET A 128 -6.76 -5.14 3.60
N ALA A 129 -6.02 -5.94 2.83
CA ALA A 129 -5.61 -7.29 3.25
C ALA A 129 -4.78 -7.27 4.56
N TYR A 130 -3.88 -6.28 4.70
CA TYR A 130 -3.10 -6.10 5.91
C TYR A 130 -4.00 -5.82 7.12
N PHE A 131 -4.94 -4.89 7.02
CA PHE A 131 -5.81 -4.58 8.14
C PHE A 131 -6.83 -5.68 8.45
N GLU A 132 -7.28 -6.44 7.45
CA GLU A 132 -8.05 -7.68 7.69
C GLU A 132 -7.27 -8.64 8.58
N TRP A 133 -6.00 -8.89 8.30
CA TRP A 133 -5.15 -9.72 9.16
C TRP A 133 -4.89 -9.10 10.55
N VAL A 134 -4.68 -7.78 10.62
CA VAL A 134 -4.44 -7.08 11.90
C VAL A 134 -5.63 -7.21 12.84
N PHE A 135 -6.86 -7.11 12.32
CA PHE A 135 -8.09 -7.14 13.12
C PHE A 135 -8.73 -8.54 13.23
N ASP A 136 -8.14 -9.56 12.61
CA ASP A 136 -8.54 -10.95 12.81
C ASP A 136 -7.81 -11.56 14.01
N ASP A 137 -8.46 -11.58 15.17
CA ASP A 137 -7.90 -12.15 16.42
C ASP A 137 -7.64 -13.66 16.35
N GLN A 138 -8.16 -14.37 15.33
CA GLN A 138 -7.89 -15.79 15.13
C GLN A 138 -6.55 -16.04 14.44
N GLN A 139 -6.00 -15.03 13.75
CA GLN A 139 -4.72 -15.16 13.06
C GLN A 139 -3.55 -14.92 14.02
N PRO A 140 -2.52 -15.77 14.00
CA PRO A 140 -1.37 -15.63 14.89
C PRO A 140 -0.52 -14.39 14.55
N ILE A 141 0.05 -13.79 15.59
CA ILE A 141 0.83 -12.53 15.51
C ILE A 141 2.17 -12.76 14.80
N ASP A 142 2.78 -13.92 15.02
CA ASP A 142 4.10 -14.31 14.51
C ASP A 142 4.07 -14.85 13.06
N LYS A 143 2.88 -14.98 12.47
CA LYS A 143 2.70 -15.47 11.10
C LYS A 143 2.12 -14.36 10.23
N PHE A 144 3.01 -13.58 9.61
CA PHE A 144 2.61 -12.62 8.60
C PHE A 144 2.02 -13.35 7.37
N PRO A 145 0.91 -12.87 6.77
CA PRO A 145 0.28 -13.54 5.63
C PRO A 145 1.20 -13.59 4.41
N ILE A 146 1.41 -14.80 3.88
CA ILE A 146 2.29 -15.01 2.73
C ILE A 146 1.72 -14.38 1.45
N GLU A 147 0.39 -14.32 1.35
CA GLU A 147 -0.31 -13.74 0.20
C GLU A 147 -0.04 -12.24 0.06
N ILE A 148 0.04 -11.52 1.19
CA ILE A 148 0.42 -10.10 1.23
C ILE A 148 1.88 -9.97 0.82
N LEU A 149 2.75 -10.83 1.34
CA LEU A 149 4.18 -10.80 1.04
C LEU A 149 4.46 -11.03 -0.45
N ASP A 150 3.82 -12.02 -1.05
CA ASP A 150 3.94 -12.35 -2.46
C ASP A 150 3.39 -11.23 -3.34
N ALA A 151 2.28 -10.60 -2.94
CA ALA A 151 1.73 -9.43 -3.62
C ALA A 151 2.71 -8.24 -3.61
N ILE A 152 3.39 -7.97 -2.49
CA ILE A 152 4.41 -6.92 -2.43
C ILE A 152 5.61 -7.29 -3.30
N ARG A 153 6.10 -8.53 -3.24
CA ARG A 153 7.24 -9.00 -4.05
C ARG A 153 6.96 -8.94 -5.55
N TYR A 154 5.72 -9.14 -5.95
CA TYR A 154 5.29 -8.99 -7.35
C TYR A 154 5.44 -7.55 -7.87
N CYS A 155 5.46 -6.56 -6.97
CA CYS A 155 5.71 -5.15 -7.29
C CYS A 155 7.17 -4.89 -7.67
N HIS A 156 8.11 -5.77 -7.30
CA HIS A 156 9.53 -5.60 -7.62
C HIS A 156 9.81 -6.10 -9.03
N ILE A 157 10.01 -5.19 -9.97
CA ILE A 157 10.04 -5.50 -11.40
C ILE A 157 11.22 -6.40 -11.79
N PRO A 158 12.47 -6.14 -11.33
CA PRO A 158 13.62 -6.94 -11.75
C PRO A 158 13.54 -8.40 -11.31
N THR A 159 12.90 -8.68 -10.17
CA THR A 159 12.75 -10.04 -9.64
C THR A 159 11.30 -10.48 -9.60
N ARG A 160 10.43 -9.88 -10.43
CA ARG A 160 9.01 -10.22 -10.48
C ARG A 160 8.89 -11.72 -10.73
N PRO A 161 8.28 -12.49 -9.83
CA PRO A 161 8.23 -13.93 -10.00
C PRO A 161 7.41 -14.25 -11.27
N ALA A 162 7.87 -15.24 -12.05
CA ALA A 162 7.12 -15.75 -13.21
C ALA A 162 5.85 -16.54 -12.83
N THR A 163 5.42 -16.42 -11.57
CA THR A 163 4.21 -17.03 -11.03
C THR A 163 2.97 -16.30 -11.52
N PRO A 164 1.78 -16.92 -11.41
CA PRO A 164 0.52 -16.21 -11.66
C PRO A 164 0.44 -14.91 -10.86
N THR A 165 -0.19 -13.89 -11.44
CA THR A 165 -0.47 -12.62 -10.77
C THR A 165 -1.17 -12.88 -9.42
N PRO A 166 -0.65 -12.36 -8.29
CA PRO A 166 -1.23 -12.60 -6.97
C PRO A 166 -2.70 -12.15 -6.88
N ARG A 167 -3.51 -12.88 -6.09
CA ARG A 167 -4.95 -12.55 -5.92
C ARG A 167 -5.19 -11.11 -5.49
N ILE A 168 -4.40 -10.62 -4.52
CA ILE A 168 -4.47 -9.24 -4.01
C ILE A 168 -4.26 -8.22 -5.13
N TRP A 169 -3.47 -8.55 -6.16
CA TRP A 169 -3.29 -7.69 -7.33
C TRP A 169 -4.52 -7.72 -8.25
N LEU A 170 -5.12 -8.89 -8.44
CA LEU A 170 -6.29 -9.08 -9.29
C LEU A 170 -7.60 -8.55 -8.68
N GLU A 171 -7.61 -8.27 -7.39
CA GLU A 171 -8.79 -7.75 -6.71
C GLU A 171 -9.29 -6.45 -7.33
N HIS A 172 -10.55 -6.47 -7.74
CA HIS A 172 -11.27 -5.37 -8.38
C HIS A 172 -10.77 -4.99 -9.79
N ILE A 173 -9.92 -5.80 -10.42
CA ILE A 173 -9.75 -5.74 -11.87
C ILE A 173 -11.01 -6.34 -12.48
N GLU A 174 -11.92 -5.49 -12.94
CA GLU A 174 -13.02 -5.95 -13.79
C GLU A 174 -12.41 -6.52 -15.06
N TYR A 175 -12.47 -7.84 -15.22
CA TYR A 175 -12.27 -8.45 -16.52
C TYR A 175 -13.51 -8.06 -17.33
N THR A 176 -13.38 -7.09 -18.24
CA THR A 176 -14.27 -6.99 -19.39
C THR A 176 -13.77 -8.01 -20.40
N PRO A 177 -14.34 -9.23 -20.50
CA PRO A 177 -14.13 -10.00 -21.71
C PRO A 177 -14.71 -9.18 -22.87
N GLU A 178 -13.89 -9.03 -23.92
CA GLU A 178 -14.27 -8.38 -25.18
C GLU A 178 -15.57 -8.92 -25.77
#